data_AF-A0A382UB66-F1
#
_entry.id   AF-A0A382UB66-F1
#
_cell.length_a   1.000
_cell.length_b   1.000
_cell.length_c   1.000
_cell.angle_alpha   90.00
_cell.angle_beta   90.00
_cell.angle_gamma   90.00
#
_symmetry.space_group_name_H-M   'P 1'
#
loop_
_entity.id
_entity.type
_entity.pdbx_description
1 polymer ?
#
loop_
_entity_poly.entity_id
_entity_poly.type
_entity_poly.pdbx_seq_one_letter_code
_entity_poly.pdbx_strand_id
1 'polypeptide(L)'
;MELLKQGQLRMIKYFLIIFLLCGCAAGDYEEYPPKWVVASQYLPREKLVGLQSAGFFEINKSIYSHHCDSHGNMIRMKYDEEGKLWEQVRYETLGCIE
;
A
#
# COMPACT_ATOMS: atom_id res chain seq x y z
N MET A 1 -30.80 41.66 -4.34
CA MET A 1 -29.73 41.15 -3.43
C MET A 1 -29.81 39.63 -3.22
N GLU A 2 -30.97 39.00 -3.38
CA GLU A 2 -31.15 37.53 -3.23
C GLU A 2 -30.53 36.70 -4.37
N LEU A 3 -30.59 37.19 -5.62
CA LEU A 3 -29.98 36.52 -6.79
C LEU A 3 -28.45 36.40 -6.70
N LEU A 4 -27.78 37.39 -6.09
CA LEU A 4 -26.34 37.36 -5.81
C LEU A 4 -26.01 36.28 -4.77
N LYS A 5 -26.81 36.15 -3.70
CA LYS A 5 -26.63 35.07 -2.70
C LYS A 5 -26.81 33.68 -3.31
N GLN A 6 -27.79 33.52 -4.21
CA GLN A 6 -28.06 32.24 -4.88
C GLN A 6 -26.95 31.84 -5.86
N GLY A 7 -26.38 32.80 -6.60
CA GLY A 7 -25.20 32.58 -7.45
C GLY A 7 -23.96 32.19 -6.65
N GLN A 8 -23.71 32.86 -5.52
CA GLN A 8 -22.59 32.56 -4.62
C GLN A 8 -22.73 31.17 -3.97
N LEU A 9 -23.94 30.79 -3.52
CA LEU A 9 -24.21 29.46 -2.98
C LEU A 9 -23.98 28.35 -4.02
N ARG A 10 -24.29 28.62 -5.29
CA ARG A 10 -24.11 27.66 -6.39
C ARG A 10 -22.62 27.45 -6.70
N MET A 11 -21.84 28.53 -6.74
CA MET A 11 -20.38 28.48 -6.94
C MET A 11 -19.68 27.73 -5.81
N ILE A 12 -20.05 27.97 -4.56
CA ILE A 12 -19.50 27.25 -3.40
C ILE A 12 -19.79 25.75 -3.47
N LYS A 13 -21.01 25.36 -3.88
CA LYS A 13 -21.37 23.94 -4.06
C LYS A 13 -20.50 23.25 -5.11
N TYR A 14 -20.29 23.86 -6.27
CA TYR A 14 -19.42 23.29 -7.30
C TYR A 14 -17.96 23.22 -6.86
N PHE A 15 -17.48 24.25 -6.16
CA PHE A 15 -16.13 24.25 -5.59
C PHE A 15 -15.93 23.12 -4.58
N LEU A 16 -16.89 22.91 -3.67
CA LEU A 16 -16.86 21.81 -2.71
C LEU A 16 -16.91 20.44 -3.40
N ILE A 17 -17.74 20.27 -4.43
CA ILE A 17 -17.81 19.01 -5.20
C ILE A 17 -16.48 18.71 -5.90
N ILE A 18 -15.86 19.71 -6.53
CA ILE A 18 -14.55 19.56 -7.19
C ILE A 18 -13.47 19.20 -6.15
N PHE A 19 -13.46 19.88 -5.00
CA PHE A 19 -12.52 19.58 -3.93
C PHE A 19 -12.69 18.16 -3.37
N LEU A 20 -13.94 17.69 -3.27
CA LEU A 20 -14.28 16.34 -2.83
C LEU A 20 -13.85 15.27 -3.85
N LEU A 21 -13.88 15.58 -5.14
CA LEU A 21 -13.43 14.69 -6.21
C LEU A 21 -11.90 14.68 -6.40
N CYS A 22 -11.21 15.78 -6.12
CA CYS A 22 -9.75 15.87 -6.24
C CYS A 22 -8.97 15.23 -5.07
N GLY A 23 -9.64 14.86 -3.97
CA GLY A 23 -8.98 14.31 -2.77
C GLY A 23 -8.55 12.85 -2.87
N CYS A 24 -9.04 12.10 -3.87
CA CYS A 24 -8.77 10.68 -4.01
C CYS A 24 -7.80 10.40 -5.15
N ALA A 25 -6.51 10.60 -4.89
CA ALA A 25 -5.42 9.83 -5.48
C ALA A 25 -4.11 10.34 -4.87
N ALA A 26 -3.71 9.77 -3.73
CA ALA A 26 -2.28 9.71 -3.48
C ALA A 26 -1.73 8.84 -4.60
N GLY A 27 -1.19 9.46 -5.66
CA GLY A 27 -0.59 8.71 -6.76
C GLY A 27 0.39 7.70 -6.17
N ASP A 28 0.34 6.46 -6.68
CA ASP A 28 1.08 5.29 -6.19
C ASP A 28 2.60 5.40 -6.42
N TYR A 29 3.18 6.57 -6.16
CA TYR A 29 4.61 6.82 -6.10
C TYR A 29 5.10 6.41 -4.71
N GLU A 30 5.13 5.12 -4.44
CA GLU A 30 5.79 4.60 -3.25
C GLU A 30 7.31 4.58 -3.52
N GLU A 31 8.03 5.58 -2.98
CA GLU A 31 9.48 5.63 -3.06
C GLU A 31 10.09 4.44 -2.30
N TYR A 32 11.07 3.76 -2.89
CA TYR A 32 11.71 2.61 -2.26
C TYR A 32 12.64 3.06 -1.11
N PRO A 33 12.62 2.41 0.07
CA PRO A 33 11.82 1.23 0.39
C PRO A 33 10.36 1.56 0.77
N PRO A 34 9.39 0.72 0.35
CA PRO A 34 7.99 0.84 0.76
C PRO A 34 7.84 0.97 2.27
N LYS A 35 6.80 1.67 2.73
CA LYS A 35 6.61 1.95 4.17
C LYS A 35 6.45 0.68 4.98
N TRP A 36 5.82 -0.35 4.40
CA TRP A 36 5.66 -1.65 5.06
C TRP A 36 7.00 -2.38 5.25
N VAL A 37 7.96 -2.22 4.33
CA VAL A 37 9.31 -2.78 4.45
C VAL A 37 9.97 -2.18 5.68
N VAL A 38 9.92 -0.85 5.82
CA VAL A 38 10.51 -0.14 6.96
C VAL A 38 9.79 -0.51 8.27
N ALA A 39 8.47 -0.49 8.28
CA ALA A 39 7.69 -0.77 9.49
C ALA A 39 7.91 -2.19 10.02
N SER A 40 8.04 -3.17 9.13
CA SER A 40 8.22 -4.58 9.51
C SER A 40 9.58 -4.88 10.14
N GLN A 41 10.63 -4.10 9.87
CA GLN A 41 11.95 -4.26 10.50
C GLN A 41 11.93 -4.07 12.03
N TYR A 42 10.94 -3.33 12.52
CA TYR A 42 10.75 -3.04 13.95
C TYR A 42 9.70 -3.91 14.62
N LEU A 43 9.00 -4.76 13.86
CA LEU A 43 7.98 -5.65 14.40
C LEU A 43 8.61 -6.96 14.89
N PRO A 44 8.18 -7.48 16.05
CA PRO A 44 8.60 -8.80 16.51
C PRO A 44 8.02 -9.89 15.60
N ARG A 45 8.76 -10.99 15.47
CA ARG A 45 8.46 -12.13 14.57
C ARG A 45 7.04 -12.65 14.74
N GLU A 46 6.57 -12.78 15.98
CA GLU A 46 5.25 -13.32 16.31
C GLU A 46 4.13 -12.45 15.73
N LYS A 47 4.34 -11.13 15.66
CA LYS A 47 3.37 -10.21 15.06
C LYS A 47 3.40 -10.29 13.54
N LEU A 48 4.58 -10.46 12.92
CA LEU A 48 4.68 -10.60 11.47
C LEU A 48 3.98 -11.88 10.97
N VAL A 49 4.21 -13.02 11.62
CA VAL A 49 3.57 -14.29 11.25
C VAL A 49 2.04 -14.24 11.43
N GLY A 50 1.54 -13.42 12.36
CA GLY A 50 0.11 -13.21 12.56
C GLY A 50 -0.59 -12.40 11.46
N LEU A 51 0.15 -11.79 10.52
CA LEU A 51 -0.38 -10.90 9.48
C LEU A 51 -0.54 -11.61 8.13
N GLN A 52 -1.07 -12.84 8.13
CA GLN A 52 -1.31 -13.62 6.90
C GLN A 52 -2.16 -12.88 5.87
N SER A 53 -3.22 -12.20 6.30
CA SER A 53 -4.07 -11.41 5.41
C SER A 53 -3.36 -10.23 4.77
N ALA A 54 -2.24 -9.76 5.34
CA ALA A 54 -1.40 -8.72 4.76
C ALA A 54 -0.23 -9.29 3.92
N GLY A 55 -0.24 -10.60 3.66
CA GLY A 55 0.73 -11.26 2.80
C GLY A 55 1.94 -11.87 3.52
N PHE A 56 2.00 -11.81 4.87
CA PHE A 56 3.13 -12.33 5.65
C PHE A 56 2.89 -13.77 6.12
N PHE A 57 3.84 -14.67 5.91
CA PHE A 57 3.68 -16.08 6.30
C PHE A 57 5.03 -16.75 6.59
N GLU A 58 4.98 -17.89 7.26
CA GLU A 58 6.16 -18.66 7.65
C GLU A 58 6.29 -19.92 6.78
N ILE A 59 7.48 -20.15 6.22
CA ILE A 59 7.86 -21.41 5.56
C ILE A 59 9.20 -21.87 6.13
N ASN A 60 9.28 -23.09 6.64
CA ASN A 60 10.52 -23.67 7.18
C ASN A 60 11.25 -22.76 8.19
N LYS A 61 10.49 -22.12 9.10
CA LYS A 61 11.00 -21.17 10.10
C LYS A 61 11.53 -19.84 9.57
N SER A 62 11.44 -19.57 8.27
CA SER A 62 11.73 -18.26 7.70
C SER A 62 10.44 -17.50 7.42
N ILE A 63 10.46 -16.18 7.63
CA ILE A 63 9.35 -15.30 7.30
C ILE A 63 9.45 -14.92 5.82
N TYR A 64 8.32 -14.96 5.14
CA TYR A 64 8.16 -14.52 3.77
C TYR A 64 7.02 -13.52 3.69
N SER A 65 7.04 -12.72 2.64
CA SER A 65 5.92 -11.86 2.28
C SER A 65 5.63 -11.92 0.78
N HIS A 66 4.35 -11.91 0.42
CA HIS A 66 3.88 -11.73 -0.96
C HIS A 66 3.33 -10.33 -1.13
N HIS A 67 3.82 -9.64 -2.16
CA HIS A 67 3.35 -8.33 -2.57
C HIS A 67 3.10 -8.30 -4.06
N CYS A 68 2.14 -7.50 -4.49
CA CYS A 68 1.82 -7.31 -5.90
C CYS A 68 2.38 -5.98 -6.36
N ASP A 69 3.05 -5.97 -7.52
CA ASP A 69 3.40 -4.72 -8.17
C ASP A 69 2.19 -4.12 -8.90
N SER A 70 2.33 -2.89 -9.39
CA SER A 70 1.26 -2.16 -10.10
C SER A 70 0.83 -2.81 -11.41
N HIS A 71 1.59 -3.79 -11.93
CA HIS A 71 1.29 -4.52 -13.15
C HIS A 71 0.64 -5.88 -12.86
N GLY A 72 0.35 -6.20 -11.59
CA GLY A 72 -0.26 -7.47 -11.18
C GLY A 72 0.71 -8.64 -11.09
N ASN A 73 2.03 -8.39 -11.05
CA ASN A 73 3.02 -9.43 -10.82
C ASN A 73 3.23 -9.64 -9.33
N MET A 74 3.48 -10.88 -8.93
CA MET A 74 3.73 -11.23 -7.54
C MET A 74 5.24 -11.22 -7.25
N ILE A 75 5.64 -10.46 -6.23
CA ILE A 75 6.98 -10.41 -5.67
C ILE A 75 6.96 -11.17 -4.35
N ARG A 76 7.84 -12.17 -4.23
CA ARG A 76 8.07 -12.89 -2.97
C ARG A 76 9.34 -12.39 -2.32
N MET A 77 9.22 -11.91 -1.11
CA MET A 77 10.35 -11.48 -0.29
C MET A 77 10.55 -12.45 0.87
N LYS A 78 11.80 -12.66 1.26
CA LYS A 78 12.22 -13.41 2.45
C LYS A 78 12.80 -12.42 3.44
N TYR A 79 12.43 -12.55 4.71
CA TYR A 79 13.02 -11.76 5.77
C TYR A 79 14.37 -12.35 6.19
N ASP A 80 15.40 -11.52 6.18
CA ASP A 80 16.69 -11.79 6.80
C ASP A 80 16.63 -11.37 8.27
N GLU A 81 16.68 -12.35 9.18
CA GLU A 81 16.64 -12.10 10.62
C GLU A 81 17.94 -11.49 11.16
N GLU A 82 19.08 -11.71 10.49
CA GLU A 82 20.39 -11.22 10.93
C GLU A 82 20.57 -9.74 10.60
N GLY A 83 20.29 -9.36 9.34
CA GLY A 83 20.34 -7.98 8.87
C GLY A 83 19.07 -7.17 9.13
N LYS A 84 17.96 -7.81 9.49
CA LYS A 84 16.60 -7.22 9.53
C LYS A 84 16.22 -6.58 8.20
N LEU A 85 16.47 -7.30 7.11
CA LEU A 85 16.24 -6.83 5.74
C LEU A 85 15.26 -7.74 5.01
N TRP A 86 14.71 -7.23 3.90
CA TRP A 86 13.86 -8.01 3.01
C TRP A 86 14.59 -8.26 1.70
N GLU A 87 14.73 -9.52 1.34
CA GLU A 87 15.37 -9.94 0.10
C GLU A 87 14.34 -10.52 -0.86
N GLN A 88 14.34 -10.06 -2.11
CA GLN A 88 13.50 -10.65 -3.14
C GLN A 88 14.03 -12.03 -3.53
N VAL A 89 13.21 -13.07 -3.37
CA VAL A 89 13.57 -14.47 -3.67
C VAL A 89 12.82 -15.02 -4.88
N ARG A 90 11.68 -14.42 -5.25
CA ARG A 90 10.91 -14.84 -6.43
C ARG A 90 10.17 -13.67 -7.04
N TYR A 91 10.03 -13.74 -8.36
CA TYR A 91 9.19 -12.85 -9.16
C TYR A 91 8.32 -13.73 -10.07
N GLU A 92 7.01 -13.52 -10.06
CA GLU A 92 6.06 -14.27 -10.88
C GLU A 92 5.18 -13.31 -11.65
N THR A 93 5.25 -13.39 -12.99
CA THR A 93 4.44 -12.56 -13.87
C THR A 93 2.97 -12.94 -13.77
N LEU A 94 2.08 -11.95 -13.68
CA LEU A 94 0.63 -12.15 -13.55
C LEU A 94 0.21 -12.96 -12.30
N GLY A 95 1.08 -13.10 -11.30
CA GLY A 95 0.81 -13.92 -10.11
C GLY A 95 -0.26 -13.36 -9.16
N CYS A 96 -0.69 -12.11 -9.37
CA CYS A 96 -1.75 -11.46 -8.59
C CYS A 96 -3.01 -11.16 -9.41
N ILE A 97 -3.11 -11.69 -10.63
CA ILE A 97 -4.29 -11.49 -11.48
C ILE A 97 -5.25 -12.65 -11.22
N GLU A 98 -6.43 -12.34 -10.67
CA GLU A 98 -7.60 -13.22 -10.61
C GLU A 98 -8.55 -12.95 -11.79
#